data_AF-A0A3Q1IRK4-F1
#
_entry.id   AF-A0A3Q1IRK4-F1
#
_cell.length_a   1.000
_cell.length_b   1.000
_cell.length_c   1.000
_cell.angle_alpha   90.00
_cell.angle_beta   90.00
_cell.angle_gamma   90.00
#
_symmetry.space_group_name_H-M   'P 1'
#
loop_
_entity.id
_entity.type
_entity.pdbx_description
1 polymer ?
#
loop_
_entity_poly.entity_id
_entity_poly.type
_entity_poly.pdbx_seq_one_letter_code
_entity_poly.pdbx_strand_id
1 'polypeptide(L)'
;EKMAAVLERSFIEICGFERETLHRFREVTVNLGLTALPGGAKFPDSAGAFHYEESGKLLSVTSNRFIHWSTSGDMVQLVEQSLDTNLLNNAAKLRFTHCTVLPGGVHIQETLNNVLILISTNQSVHRLVLPHPTRMYRSELVTELHMQSIFTDVGKLSLQDPSHICS
;
A
#
# COMPACT_ATOMS: atom_id res chain seq x y z
N GLU A 1 50.20 -23.75 -6.43
CA GLU A 1 49.56 -22.76 -5.52
C GLU A 1 48.05 -22.94 -5.59
N LYS A 2 47.35 -22.83 -4.45
CA LYS A 2 46.01 -23.39 -4.17
C LYS A 2 44.87 -22.78 -4.98
N MET A 3 43.95 -23.62 -5.47
CA MET A 3 42.57 -23.26 -5.82
C MET A 3 41.86 -22.73 -4.58
N ALA A 4 41.40 -21.47 -4.62
CA ALA A 4 40.51 -20.92 -3.61
C ALA A 4 39.13 -21.57 -3.78
N ALA A 5 38.71 -22.37 -2.80
CA ALA A 5 37.37 -22.93 -2.75
C ALA A 5 36.35 -21.79 -2.56
N VAL A 6 35.40 -21.68 -3.49
CA VAL A 6 34.21 -20.84 -3.30
C VAL A 6 33.38 -21.47 -2.19
N LEU A 7 33.30 -20.79 -1.05
CA LEU A 7 32.46 -21.21 0.07
C LEU A 7 31.00 -20.92 -0.30
N GLU A 8 30.19 -21.95 -0.52
CA GLU A 8 28.74 -21.79 -0.72
C GLU A 8 28.13 -21.15 0.53
N ARG A 9 27.45 -20.02 0.34
CA ARG A 9 26.68 -19.35 1.40
C ARG A 9 25.23 -19.80 1.26
N SER A 10 24.66 -20.35 2.34
CA SER A 10 23.22 -20.55 2.46
C SER A 10 22.61 -19.42 3.27
N PHE A 11 21.41 -19.00 2.88
CA PHE A 11 20.59 -18.07 3.64
C PHE A 11 19.40 -18.85 4.18
N ILE A 12 19.02 -18.56 5.43
CA ILE A 12 17.79 -19.08 6.03
C ILE A 12 16.83 -17.90 6.18
N GLU A 13 15.63 -18.07 5.64
CA GLU A 13 14.56 -17.11 5.86
C GLU A 13 14.02 -17.31 7.28
N ILE A 14 14.08 -16.25 8.08
CA ILE A 14 13.43 -16.22 9.38
C ILE A 14 12.11 -15.48 9.16
N CYS A 15 11.03 -16.23 9.04
CA CYS A 15 9.69 -15.63 8.98
C CYS A 15 9.44 -14.90 10.31
N GLY A 16 9.20 -13.58 10.24
CA GLY A 16 8.77 -12.83 11.40
C GLY A 16 7.44 -13.39 11.91
N PHE A 17 7.28 -13.51 13.23
CA PHE A 17 5.96 -13.65 13.81
C PHE A 17 5.21 -12.35 13.51
N GLU A 18 4.24 -12.40 12.61
CA GLU A 18 3.27 -11.33 12.51
C GLU A 18 2.68 -11.15 13.91
N ARG A 19 2.82 -9.96 14.50
CA ARG A 19 1.86 -9.55 15.52
C ARG A 19 0.54 -9.46 14.77
N GLU A 20 -0.19 -10.55 14.67
CA GLU A 20 -1.55 -10.62 14.11
C GLU A 20 -2.48 -9.79 15.01
N THR A 21 -2.33 -8.47 14.98
CA THR A 21 -3.48 -7.61 15.18
C THR A 21 -4.32 -7.81 13.93
N LEU A 22 -5.42 -8.54 14.06
CA LEU A 22 -6.40 -8.73 13.00
C LEU A 22 -6.69 -7.36 12.37
N HIS A 23 -6.14 -7.09 11.18
CA HIS A 23 -6.20 -5.75 10.62
C HIS A 23 -7.66 -5.38 10.40
N ARG A 24 -8.11 -4.30 11.04
CA ARG A 24 -9.45 -3.76 10.81
C ARG A 24 -9.43 -2.98 9.51
N PHE A 25 -9.59 -3.70 8.41
CA PHE A 25 -9.65 -3.10 7.07
C PHE A 25 -10.86 -2.18 6.97
N ARG A 26 -10.61 -0.94 6.53
CA ARG A 26 -11.66 -0.08 6.01
C ARG A 26 -11.90 -0.44 4.55
N GLU A 27 -13.05 -1.07 4.27
CA GLU A 27 -13.44 -1.44 2.91
C GLU A 27 -14.09 -0.27 2.17
N VAL A 28 -13.65 -0.03 0.93
CA VAL A 28 -14.18 0.97 0.01
C VAL A 28 -14.48 0.29 -1.31
N THR A 29 -15.72 0.42 -1.78
CA THR A 29 -16.14 -0.09 -3.09
C THR A 29 -16.05 1.02 -4.12
N VAL A 30 -15.28 0.78 -5.17
CA VAL A 30 -15.12 1.68 -6.32
C VAL A 30 -15.99 1.16 -7.46
N ASN A 31 -16.99 1.95 -7.84
CA ASN A 31 -17.90 1.64 -8.92
C ASN A 31 -17.90 2.75 -9.96
N LEU A 32 -17.52 2.40 -11.18
CA LEU A 32 -17.43 3.30 -12.34
C LEU A 32 -18.65 3.19 -13.28
N GLY A 33 -19.68 2.41 -12.91
CA GLY A 33 -20.80 2.11 -13.80
C GLY A 33 -20.44 1.22 -14.99
N LEU A 34 -19.29 0.55 -14.94
CA LEU A 34 -18.81 -0.36 -15.98
C LEU A 34 -19.54 -1.70 -15.92
N THR A 35 -19.67 -2.37 -17.07
CA THR A 35 -20.24 -3.72 -17.16
C THR A 35 -19.14 -4.78 -17.04
N ALA A 36 -19.46 -5.94 -16.45
CA ALA A 36 -18.53 -7.06 -16.42
C ALA A 36 -18.23 -7.57 -17.83
N LEU A 37 -16.95 -7.79 -18.15
CA LEU A 37 -16.54 -8.35 -19.43
C LEU A 37 -16.98 -9.83 -19.55
N PRO A 38 -17.50 -10.25 -20.71
CA PRO A 38 -17.82 -11.65 -20.97
C PRO A 38 -16.56 -12.53 -20.82
N GLY A 39 -16.68 -13.65 -20.09
CA GLY A 39 -15.58 -14.61 -19.92
C GLY A 39 -14.64 -14.35 -18.74
N GLY A 40 -14.81 -13.25 -17.98
CA GLY A 40 -14.20 -13.05 -16.66
C GLY A 40 -12.68 -13.30 -16.59
N ALA A 41 -11.87 -12.33 -16.99
CA ALA A 41 -10.41 -12.43 -16.89
C ALA A 41 -9.97 -12.56 -15.42
N LYS A 42 -9.39 -13.71 -15.06
CA LYS A 42 -8.77 -13.95 -13.76
C LYS A 42 -7.27 -13.83 -13.89
N PHE A 43 -6.70 -12.93 -13.11
CA PHE A 43 -5.26 -12.76 -12.99
C PHE A 43 -4.75 -13.46 -11.72
N PRO A 44 -3.49 -13.92 -11.70
CA PRO A 44 -2.89 -14.44 -10.48
C PRO A 44 -2.83 -13.34 -9.41
N ASP A 45 -2.95 -13.75 -8.15
CA ASP A 45 -2.72 -12.86 -7.01
C ASP A 45 -1.29 -12.30 -7.07
N SER A 46 -1.14 -11.04 -6.65
CA SER A 46 0.16 -10.34 -6.65
C SER A 46 0.31 -9.54 -5.37
N ALA A 47 1.55 -9.35 -4.92
CA ALA A 47 1.87 -8.58 -3.73
C ALA A 47 3.15 -7.77 -3.95
N GLY A 48 3.34 -6.76 -3.12
CA GLY A 48 4.53 -5.92 -3.16
C GLY A 48 4.62 -5.01 -1.95
N ALA A 49 5.70 -4.22 -1.92
CA ALA A 49 5.96 -3.27 -0.85
C ALA A 49 6.62 -2.00 -1.38
N PHE A 50 6.48 -0.94 -0.61
CA PHE A 50 7.02 0.38 -0.83
C PHE A 50 7.61 0.89 0.49
N HIS A 51 8.81 1.47 0.45
CA HIS A 51 9.42 2.15 1.58
C HIS A 51 9.56 3.63 1.27
N TYR A 52 9.40 4.46 2.31
CA TYR A 52 9.56 5.90 2.19
C TYR A 52 11.03 6.28 1.93
N GLU A 53 11.26 7.40 1.25
CA GLU A 53 12.59 7.93 0.92
C GLU A 53 13.45 8.09 2.18
N GLU A 54 12.86 8.60 3.27
CA GLU A 54 13.55 8.78 4.56
C GLU A 54 13.41 7.58 5.51
N SER A 55 13.01 6.39 5.05
CA SER A 55 12.80 5.23 5.94
C SER A 55 14.04 4.76 6.69
N GLY A 56 15.24 5.04 6.17
CA GLY A 56 16.51 4.72 6.83
C GLY A 56 17.05 5.84 7.74
N LYS A 57 16.36 6.97 7.83
CA LYS A 57 16.81 8.15 8.58
C LYS A 57 16.22 8.13 9.98
N LEU A 58 17.09 7.93 10.97
CA LEU A 58 16.73 7.97 12.38
C LEU A 58 15.96 9.25 12.71
N LEU A 59 14.92 9.11 13.54
CA LEU A 59 14.03 10.19 13.99
C LEU A 59 13.17 10.84 12.89
N SER A 60 13.25 10.39 11.63
CA SER A 60 12.27 10.78 10.62
C SER A 60 10.91 10.18 10.97
N VAL A 61 9.83 10.88 10.65
CA VAL A 61 8.45 10.41 10.88
C VAL A 61 8.08 9.21 9.99
N THR A 62 8.90 8.93 8.99
CA THR A 62 8.82 7.76 8.11
C THR A 62 9.89 6.71 8.42
N SER A 63 10.67 6.86 9.50
CA SER A 63 11.66 5.87 9.95
C SER A 63 11.01 4.49 10.14
N ASN A 64 11.68 3.45 9.63
CA ASN A 64 11.22 2.06 9.63
C ASN A 64 9.74 1.88 9.27
N ARG A 65 9.23 2.73 8.37
CA ARG A 65 7.84 2.76 7.95
C ARG A 65 7.75 2.36 6.49
N PHE A 66 6.76 1.54 6.17
CA PHE A 66 6.58 1.01 4.83
C PHE A 66 5.11 0.71 4.57
N ILE A 67 4.75 0.58 3.30
CA ILE A 67 3.44 0.15 2.84
C ILE A 67 3.64 -1.19 2.15
N HIS A 68 2.85 -2.19 2.52
CA HIS A 68 2.75 -3.42 1.75
C HIS A 68 1.34 -3.59 1.22
N TRP A 69 1.23 -4.34 0.13
CA TRP A 69 -0.03 -4.56 -0.55
C TRP A 69 -0.14 -5.96 -1.11
N SER A 70 -1.39 -6.41 -1.23
CA SER A 70 -1.75 -7.65 -1.91
C SER A 70 -2.98 -7.40 -2.78
N THR A 71 -3.08 -8.17 -3.86
CA THR A 71 -4.17 -8.11 -4.83
C THR A 71 -4.76 -9.49 -5.00
N SER A 72 -6.08 -9.56 -5.08
CA SER A 72 -6.79 -10.80 -5.41
C SER A 72 -8.06 -10.49 -6.17
N GLY A 73 -8.09 -10.88 -7.45
CA GLY A 73 -9.20 -10.62 -8.36
C GLY A 73 -9.54 -9.14 -8.49
N ASP A 74 -10.64 -8.72 -7.88
CA ASP A 74 -11.18 -7.36 -7.88
C ASP A 74 -10.74 -6.52 -6.67
N MET A 75 -9.89 -7.07 -5.79
CA MET A 75 -9.52 -6.43 -4.53
C MET A 75 -8.04 -6.03 -4.49
N VAL A 76 -7.78 -4.90 -3.82
CA VAL A 76 -6.45 -4.50 -3.36
C VAL A 76 -6.52 -4.24 -1.86
N GLN A 77 -5.64 -4.90 -1.10
CA GLN A 77 -5.41 -4.63 0.31
C GLN A 77 -4.13 -3.83 0.46
N LEU A 78 -4.20 -2.76 1.24
CA LEU A 78 -3.10 -1.84 1.52
C LEU A 78 -2.93 -1.77 3.04
N VAL A 79 -1.72 -1.99 3.51
CA VAL A 79 -1.39 -1.88 4.93
C VAL A 79 -0.13 -1.06 5.10
N GLU A 80 -0.21 -0.05 5.94
CA GLU A 80 0.94 0.75 6.33
C GLU A 80 1.44 0.26 7.69
N GLN A 81 2.74 0.06 7.82
CA GLN A 81 3.34 -0.44 9.04
C GLN A 81 4.55 0.42 9.40
N SER A 82 4.77 0.60 10.70
CA SER A 82 6.03 1.10 11.25
C SER A 82 6.55 0.08 12.25
N LEU A 83 7.87 -0.10 12.29
CA LEU A 83 8.54 -0.91 13.30
C LEU A 83 8.89 -0.10 14.56
N ASP A 84 8.84 1.23 14.47
CA ASP A 84 9.16 2.14 15.57
C ASP A 84 7.92 2.44 16.42
N THR A 85 6.73 2.46 15.82
CA THR A 85 5.48 2.87 16.50
C THR A 85 4.24 2.20 15.89
N ASN A 86 3.15 2.15 16.67
CA ASN A 86 1.87 1.60 16.19
C ASN A 86 1.08 2.65 15.41
N LEU A 87 0.68 2.33 14.19
CA LEU A 87 -0.16 3.20 13.36
C LEU A 87 -1.64 2.85 13.52
N LEU A 88 -2.46 3.85 13.85
CA LEU A 88 -3.91 3.75 13.87
C LEU A 88 -4.48 3.82 12.45
N ASN A 89 -5.58 3.11 12.21
CA ASN A 89 -6.30 3.09 10.93
C ASN A 89 -5.39 2.76 9.71
N ASN A 90 -4.50 1.81 9.91
CA ASN A 90 -3.39 1.52 9.00
C ASN A 90 -3.70 0.53 7.87
N ALA A 91 -4.96 0.13 7.72
CA ALA A 91 -5.37 -0.87 6.75
C ALA A 91 -6.56 -0.39 5.91
N ALA A 92 -6.40 -0.38 4.60
CA ALA A 92 -7.45 -0.07 3.63
C ALA A 92 -7.66 -1.24 2.68
N LYS A 93 -8.91 -1.48 2.29
CA LYS A 93 -9.28 -2.49 1.30
C LYS A 93 -10.13 -1.83 0.23
N LEU A 94 -9.67 -1.91 -1.01
CA LEU A 94 -10.38 -1.38 -2.17
C LEU A 94 -10.96 -2.55 -2.95
N ARG A 95 -12.24 -2.46 -3.34
CA ARG A 95 -12.91 -3.42 -4.21
C ARG A 95 -13.40 -2.71 -5.47
N PHE A 96 -12.98 -3.19 -6.63
CA PHE A 96 -13.30 -2.60 -7.93
C PHE A 96 -14.42 -3.36 -8.60
N THR A 97 -15.64 -2.81 -8.62
CA THR A 97 -16.78 -3.52 -9.19
C THR A 97 -16.59 -3.75 -10.69
N HIS A 98 -16.86 -4.96 -11.15
CA HIS A 98 -16.79 -5.36 -12.56
C HIS A 98 -15.41 -5.25 -13.20
N CYS A 99 -14.36 -4.95 -12.42
CA CYS A 99 -12.98 -4.85 -12.87
C CYS A 99 -12.11 -5.84 -12.12
N THR A 100 -11.03 -6.30 -12.75
CA THR A 100 -10.00 -7.11 -12.09
C THR A 100 -8.68 -6.37 -12.14
N VAL A 101 -7.93 -6.44 -11.03
CA VAL A 101 -6.64 -5.78 -10.88
C VAL A 101 -5.61 -6.51 -11.73
N LEU A 102 -4.81 -5.78 -12.49
CA LEU A 102 -3.77 -6.37 -13.34
C LEU A 102 -2.56 -6.80 -12.50
N PRO A 103 -1.84 -7.87 -12.89
CA PRO A 103 -0.56 -8.23 -12.27
C PRO A 103 0.43 -7.06 -12.35
N GLY A 104 1.03 -6.68 -11.23
CA GLY A 104 1.90 -5.49 -11.17
C GLY A 104 1.14 -4.17 -11.36
N GLY A 105 -0.19 -4.17 -11.29
CA GLY A 105 -1.03 -3.00 -11.49
C GLY A 105 -1.03 -2.01 -10.32
N VAL A 106 -0.38 -2.33 -9.20
CA VAL A 106 -0.25 -1.42 -8.05
C VAL A 106 1.13 -0.75 -8.09
N HIS A 107 1.13 0.58 -8.20
CA HIS A 107 2.34 1.39 -8.16
C HIS A 107 2.21 2.48 -7.10
N ILE A 108 3.23 2.61 -6.24
CA ILE A 108 3.27 3.61 -5.18
C ILE A 108 4.44 4.54 -5.45
N GLN A 109 4.16 5.84 -5.45
CA GLN A 109 5.16 6.89 -5.66
C GLN A 109 5.04 7.95 -4.56
N GLU A 110 6.17 8.29 -3.96
CA GLU A 110 6.28 9.39 -3.01
C GLU A 110 6.65 10.70 -3.73
N THR A 111 6.12 11.79 -3.19
CA THR A 111 6.48 13.17 -3.52
C THR A 111 6.64 13.95 -2.22
N LEU A 112 7.18 15.17 -2.31
CA LEU A 112 7.38 16.04 -1.13
C LEU A 112 6.13 16.23 -0.26
N ASN A 113 4.94 16.20 -0.84
CA ASN A 113 3.69 16.49 -0.14
C ASN A 113 2.74 15.31 -0.05
N ASN A 114 2.85 14.33 -0.95
CA ASN A 114 1.86 13.27 -1.10
C ASN A 114 2.51 11.91 -1.34
N VAL A 115 1.79 10.87 -0.96
CA VAL A 115 1.98 9.50 -1.44
C VAL A 115 0.89 9.23 -2.48
N LEU A 116 1.28 8.89 -3.70
CA LEU A 116 0.39 8.54 -4.79
C LEU A 116 0.34 7.03 -4.94
N ILE A 117 -0.86 6.47 -5.04
CA ILE A 117 -1.06 5.05 -5.32
C ILE A 117 -1.88 4.94 -6.59
N LEU A 118 -1.29 4.33 -7.61
CA LEU A 118 -1.93 4.00 -8.88
C LEU A 118 -2.33 2.54 -8.87
N ILE A 119 -3.57 2.25 -9.27
CA ILE A 119 -4.12 0.90 -9.35
C ILE A 119 -4.72 0.71 -10.73
N SER A 120 -4.05 -0.09 -11.55
CA SER A 120 -4.48 -0.46 -12.88
C SER A 120 -5.33 -1.72 -12.85
N THR A 121 -6.55 -1.60 -13.37
CA THR A 121 -7.45 -2.70 -13.63
C THR A 121 -7.50 -3.01 -15.11
N ASN A 122 -8.19 -4.08 -15.49
CA ASN A 122 -8.44 -4.41 -16.89
C ASN A 122 -9.29 -3.39 -17.67
N GLN A 123 -9.90 -2.40 -17.01
CA GLN A 123 -10.79 -1.42 -17.66
C GLN A 123 -10.56 0.04 -17.24
N SER A 124 -9.67 0.30 -16.29
CA SER A 124 -9.44 1.66 -15.76
C SER A 124 -8.17 1.74 -14.92
N VAL A 125 -7.67 2.96 -14.73
CA VAL A 125 -6.61 3.28 -13.77
C VAL A 125 -7.16 4.20 -12.69
N HIS A 126 -6.99 3.81 -11.43
CA HIS A 126 -7.40 4.57 -10.26
C HIS A 126 -6.21 5.24 -9.59
N ARG A 127 -6.40 6.48 -9.14
CA ARG A 127 -5.37 7.27 -8.48
C ARG A 127 -5.83 7.69 -7.08
N LEU A 128 -5.11 7.24 -6.06
CA LEU A 128 -5.23 7.76 -4.70
C LEU A 128 -4.14 8.79 -4.45
N VAL A 129 -4.51 9.93 -3.87
CA VAL A 129 -3.58 10.98 -3.43
C VAL A 129 -3.72 11.11 -1.93
N LEU A 130 -2.70 10.66 -1.20
CA LEU A 130 -2.69 10.64 0.27
C LEU A 130 -1.67 11.65 0.80
N PRO A 131 -1.94 12.31 1.93
CA PRO A 131 -0.98 13.25 2.51
C PRO A 131 0.29 12.50 2.94
N HIS A 132 1.45 13.08 2.64
CA HIS A 132 2.72 12.53 3.13
C HIS A 132 2.80 12.59 4.66
N PRO A 133 3.37 11.61 5.37
CA PRO A 133 3.48 11.65 6.84
C PRO A 133 4.12 12.94 7.38
N THR A 134 5.13 13.49 6.71
CA THR A 134 5.76 14.78 7.12
C THR A 134 4.81 15.97 7.04
N ARG A 135 3.73 15.87 6.24
CA ARG A 135 2.67 16.88 6.16
C ARG A 135 1.61 16.69 7.23
N MET A 136 1.34 15.45 7.63
CA MET A 136 0.36 15.12 8.67
C MET A 136 0.81 15.58 10.06
N TYR A 137 2.12 15.48 10.34
CA TYR A 137 2.68 15.70 11.68
C TYR A 137 3.53 16.96 11.80
N ARG A 138 3.35 17.91 10.87
CA ARG A 138 4.13 19.14 10.88
C ARG A 138 3.68 19.99 12.08
N SER A 139 4.54 20.10 13.09
CA SER A 139 4.43 21.01 14.24
C SER A 139 3.60 20.55 15.45
N GLU A 140 3.18 19.29 15.54
CA GLU A 140 2.53 18.74 16.73
C GLU A 140 3.50 17.88 17.54
N LEU A 141 3.46 18.00 18.87
CA LEU A 141 4.04 17.01 19.79
C LEU A 141 3.16 15.75 19.71
N VAL A 142 3.30 15.00 18.63
CA VAL A 142 2.52 13.79 18.40
C VAL A 142 3.06 12.74 19.37
N THR A 143 2.30 12.48 20.42
CA THR A 143 2.55 11.32 21.27
C THR A 143 2.37 10.06 20.42
N GLU A 144 3.27 9.09 20.52
CA GLU A 144 3.25 7.82 19.78
C GLU A 144 1.86 7.15 19.76
N LEU A 145 1.07 7.29 20.84
CA LEU A 145 -0.26 6.73 21.00
C LEU A 145 -1.33 7.21 20.00
N HIS A 146 -1.09 8.32 19.29
CA HIS A 146 -2.08 8.93 18.40
C HIS A 146 -1.67 8.94 16.93
N MET A 147 -0.57 8.25 16.56
CA MET A 147 -0.09 8.24 15.19
C MET A 147 -1.09 7.56 14.25
N GLN A 148 -1.64 8.34 13.34
CA GLN A 148 -2.49 7.94 12.23
C GLN A 148 -1.70 7.46 11.01
N SER A 149 -2.20 6.43 10.36
CA SER A 149 -1.74 6.06 9.03
C SER A 149 -2.18 7.08 7.98
N ILE A 150 -1.46 7.15 6.85
CA ILE A 150 -1.92 7.87 5.66
C ILE A 150 -3.26 7.33 5.13
N PHE A 151 -3.66 6.12 5.52
CA PHE A 151 -4.91 5.47 5.11
C PHE A 151 -6.15 5.88 5.92
N THR A 152 -5.97 6.66 6.98
CA THR A 152 -7.05 7.04 7.92
C THR A 152 -8.30 7.60 7.22
N ASP A 153 -8.10 8.42 6.20
CA ASP A 153 -9.16 9.11 5.47
C ASP A 153 -9.47 8.52 4.09
N VAL A 154 -8.95 7.34 3.73
CA VAL A 154 -9.21 6.70 2.43
C VAL A 154 -10.70 6.53 2.13
N GLY A 155 -11.50 6.18 3.14
CA GLY A 155 -12.95 6.03 2.99
C GLY A 155 -13.72 7.34 2.75
N LYS A 156 -13.07 8.51 2.92
CA LYS A 156 -13.65 9.82 2.61
C LYS A 156 -13.24 10.33 1.23
N LEU A 157 -12.26 9.69 0.57
CA LEU A 157 -11.84 10.06 -0.77
C LEU A 157 -12.93 9.70 -1.77
N SER A 158 -13.29 10.65 -2.62
CA SER A 158 -14.16 10.37 -3.77
C SER A 158 -13.36 9.64 -4.85
N LEU A 159 -13.20 8.33 -4.70
CA LEU A 159 -12.51 7.48 -5.69
C LEU A 159 -13.27 7.36 -7.02
N GLN A 160 -14.47 7.96 -7.10
CA GLN A 160 -15.32 8.06 -8.28
C GLN A 160 -15.19 9.42 -8.99
N ASP A 161 -14.40 10.35 -8.44
CA ASP A 161 -14.14 11.63 -9.09
C ASP A 161 -13.34 11.42 -10.39
N PRO A 162 -13.80 11.95 -11.54
CA PRO A 162 -13.09 11.82 -12.81
C PRO A 162 -11.63 12.30 -12.78
N SER A 163 -11.27 13.23 -11.89
CA SER A 163 -9.87 13.66 -11.71
C SER A 163 -8.95 12.59 -11.11
N HIS A 164 -9.53 11.50 -10.61
CA HIS A 164 -8.85 10.36 -10.01
C HIS A 164 -8.95 9.08 -10.85
N ILE A 165 -9.58 9.14 -12.03
CA ILE A 165 -9.83 7.99 -12.91
C ILE A 165 -9.43 8.34 -14.34
N CYS A 166 -8.61 7.49 -14.96
CA CYS A 166 -8.41 7.49 -16.40
C CYS A 166 -8.99 6.18 -16.97
N SER A 167 -9.90 6.29 -17.93
CA SER A 167 -10.46 5.18 -18.72
C SER A 167 -9.71 5.00 -20.03
#